data_AF-A0A1Q3X498-F1
#
_entry.id   AF-A0A1Q3X498-F1
#
_cell.length_a   1.000
_cell.length_b   1.000
_cell.length_c   1.000
_cell.angle_alpha   90.00
_cell.angle_beta   90.00
_cell.angle_gamma   90.00
#
_symmetry.space_group_name_H-M   'P 1'
#
loop_
_entity.id
_entity.type
_entity.pdbx_description
1 polymer ?
#
loop_
_entity_poly.entity_id
_entity_poly.type
_entity_poly.pdbx_seq_one_letter_code
_entity_poly.pdbx_strand_id
1 'polypeptide(L)'
;MSFANPDDASLRALLDRTRTIAVVGLSPQPARPSYRVAQAMQRYGYRIVPVRPLVDRVLGEQAYASLADIPFAVDLVNVFRAAEHVPAIVEQCLALHSLQRPDSTGHRLPAAIWIQEGIVHETAAQRAQAGGMTVVMDRCLLKEYVRLKTA
;
A
#
# COMPACT_ATOMS: atom_id res chain seq x y z
N MET A 1 5.62 -13.28 17.81
CA MET A 1 4.88 -12.42 16.88
C MET A 1 3.46 -12.96 16.80
N SER A 2 2.45 -12.13 17.08
CA SER A 2 1.04 -12.55 17.11
C SER A 2 0.31 -12.31 15.78
N PHE A 3 0.98 -11.62 14.84
CA PHE A 3 0.45 -11.31 13.51
C PHE A 3 0.80 -12.41 12.50
N ALA A 4 -0.19 -12.80 11.69
CA ALA A 4 -0.01 -13.70 10.56
C ALA A 4 -0.31 -12.97 9.25
N ASN A 5 0.62 -13.07 8.30
CA ASN A 5 0.41 -12.59 6.94
C ASN A 5 -0.58 -13.50 6.19
N PRO A 6 -1.28 -12.98 5.15
CA PRO A 6 -2.10 -13.80 4.27
C PRO A 6 -1.30 -14.91 3.58
N ASP A 7 -1.98 -16.00 3.23
CA ASP A 7 -1.39 -17.09 2.46
C ASP A 7 -1.12 -16.71 1.00
N ASP A 8 -0.39 -17.56 0.28
CA ASP A 8 0.03 -17.29 -1.10
C ASP A 8 -1.16 -17.14 -2.07
N ALA A 9 -2.26 -17.88 -1.85
CA ALA A 9 -3.45 -17.78 -2.67
C ALA A 9 -4.12 -16.40 -2.50
N SER A 10 -4.26 -15.95 -1.25
CA SER A 10 -4.80 -14.63 -0.90
C SER A 10 -3.92 -13.49 -1.42
N LEU A 11 -2.59 -13.63 -1.33
CA LEU A 11 -1.65 -12.66 -1.87
C LEU A 11 -1.72 -12.57 -3.40
N ARG A 12 -1.79 -13.71 -4.11
CA ARG A 12 -1.98 -13.72 -5.57
C ARG A 12 -3.28 -13.00 -5.96
N ALA A 13 -4.39 -13.34 -5.31
CA ALA A 13 -5.69 -12.70 -5.56
C ALA A 13 -5.65 -11.19 -5.28
N LEU A 14 -4.99 -10.76 -4.22
CA LEU A 14 -4.77 -9.34 -3.93
C LEU A 14 -3.98 -8.65 -5.04
N LEU A 15 -2.86 -9.24 -5.47
CA LEU A 15 -2.02 -8.67 -6.53
C LEU A 15 -2.74 -8.59 -7.88
N ASP A 16 -3.59 -9.58 -8.20
CA ASP A 16 -4.36 -9.63 -9.45
C ASP A 16 -5.47 -8.59 -9.54
N ARG A 17 -6.14 -8.31 -8.41
CA ARG A 17 -7.21 -7.28 -8.36
C ARG A 17 -6.67 -5.86 -8.21
N THR A 18 -5.47 -5.69 -7.66
CA THR A 18 -4.85 -4.36 -7.43
C THR A 18 -4.51 -3.70 -8.76
N ARG A 19 -4.91 -2.44 -8.95
CA ARG A 19 -4.57 -1.62 -10.12
C ARG A 19 -3.82 -0.36 -9.74
N THR A 20 -4.23 0.29 -8.66
CA THR A 20 -3.69 1.57 -8.19
C THR A 20 -3.08 1.41 -6.80
N ILE A 21 -1.81 1.79 -6.67
CA ILE A 21 -1.03 1.66 -5.42
C ILE A 21 -0.63 3.05 -4.93
N ALA A 22 -1.16 3.48 -3.79
CA ALA A 22 -0.66 4.65 -3.08
C ALA A 22 0.62 4.30 -2.33
N VAL A 23 1.71 5.03 -2.56
CA VAL A 23 3.01 4.75 -1.93
C VAL A 23 3.36 5.85 -0.94
N VAL A 24 3.12 5.57 0.34
CA VAL A 24 3.38 6.49 1.46
C VAL A 24 4.87 6.52 1.78
N GLY A 25 5.48 7.69 1.63
CA GLY A 25 6.93 7.84 1.76
C GLY A 25 7.72 7.56 0.47
N LEU A 26 7.09 7.69 -0.70
CA LEU A 26 7.77 7.53 -1.99
C LEU A 26 8.80 8.64 -2.22
N SER A 27 10.09 8.32 -2.05
CA SER A 27 11.19 9.26 -2.28
C SER A 27 11.47 9.42 -3.78
N PRO A 28 11.82 10.63 -4.27
CA PRO A 28 12.28 10.84 -5.65
C PRO A 28 13.71 10.34 -5.90
N GLN A 29 14.44 9.93 -4.85
CA GLN A 29 15.83 9.49 -4.96
C GLN A 29 15.91 8.04 -5.46
N PRO A 30 16.56 7.75 -6.61
CA PRO A 30 16.61 6.39 -7.18
C PRO A 30 17.25 5.32 -6.29
N ALA A 31 18.16 5.73 -5.40
CA ALA A 31 18.81 4.81 -4.46
C ALA A 31 17.87 4.31 -3.35
N ARG A 32 16.73 4.98 -3.12
CA ARG A 32 15.82 4.62 -2.02
C ARG A 32 14.97 3.40 -2.38
N PRO A 33 14.75 2.46 -1.44
CA PRO A 33 13.89 1.29 -1.68
C PRO A 33 12.49 1.67 -2.18
N SER A 34 11.88 2.73 -1.64
CA SER A 34 10.56 3.18 -2.06
C SER A 34 10.50 3.54 -3.55
N TYR A 35 11.54 4.21 -4.08
CA TYR A 35 11.65 4.51 -5.50
C TYR A 35 11.79 3.23 -6.33
N ARG A 36 12.71 2.33 -5.96
CA ARG A 36 13.00 1.12 -6.73
C ARG A 36 11.81 0.18 -6.79
N VAL A 37 11.13 -0.03 -5.67
CA VAL A 37 9.92 -0.85 -5.59
C VAL A 37 8.80 -0.21 -6.41
N ALA A 38 8.51 1.07 -6.22
CA ALA A 38 7.45 1.76 -6.98
C ALA A 38 7.72 1.73 -8.50
N GLN A 39 8.95 2.00 -8.93
CA GLN A 39 9.33 1.95 -10.35
C GLN A 39 9.15 0.55 -10.94
N ALA A 40 9.53 -0.50 -10.21
CA ALA A 40 9.35 -1.87 -10.68
C ALA A 40 7.86 -2.22 -10.80
N MET A 41 7.04 -1.87 -9.80
CA MET A 41 5.59 -2.08 -9.86
C MET A 41 4.94 -1.29 -11.01
N GLN A 42 5.40 -0.07 -11.30
CA GLN A 42 4.95 0.69 -12.48
C GLN A 42 5.27 -0.04 -13.80
N ARG A 43 6.46 -0.65 -13.91
CA ARG A 43 6.84 -1.47 -15.08
C ARG A 43 6.00 -2.75 -15.22
N TYR A 44 5.51 -3.29 -14.11
CA TYR A 44 4.56 -4.41 -14.10
C TYR A 44 3.11 -3.99 -14.38
N GLY A 45 2.86 -2.71 -14.69
CA GLY A 45 1.55 -2.23 -15.14
C GLY A 45 0.64 -1.69 -14.04
N TYR A 46 1.13 -1.56 -12.80
CA TYR A 46 0.39 -0.90 -11.73
C TYR A 46 0.48 0.62 -11.85
N ARG A 47 -0.62 1.34 -11.58
CA ARG A 47 -0.60 2.79 -11.43
C ARG A 47 -0.04 3.15 -10.05
N ILE A 48 1.02 3.96 -10.01
CA ILE A 48 1.63 4.43 -8.76
C ILE A 48 1.09 5.81 -8.40
N VAL A 49 0.74 6.01 -7.13
CA VAL A 49 0.30 7.30 -6.59
C VAL A 49 1.25 7.70 -5.46
N PRO A 50 2.22 8.60 -5.71
CA PRO A 50 3.13 9.06 -4.68
C PRO A 50 2.39 9.81 -3.56
N VAL A 51 2.65 9.43 -2.30
CA VAL A 51 2.18 10.17 -1.13
C VAL A 51 3.40 10.64 -0.34
N ARG A 52 3.79 11.90 -0.57
CA ARG A 52 4.96 12.54 0.04
C ARG A 52 4.79 14.07 0.02
N PRO A 53 4.63 14.73 1.18
CA PRO A 53 4.61 16.19 1.25
C PRO A 53 5.85 16.83 0.64
N LEU A 54 5.70 18.05 0.13
CA LEU A 54 6.78 18.91 -0.38
C LEU A 54 7.49 18.35 -1.63
N VAL A 55 6.80 17.52 -2.40
CA VAL A 55 7.24 17.02 -3.70
C VAL A 55 6.08 17.15 -4.66
N ASP A 56 6.34 17.63 -5.87
CA ASP A 56 5.28 17.79 -6.87
C ASP A 56 5.05 16.51 -7.67
N ARG A 57 6.13 15.82 -8.06
CA ARG A 57 6.07 14.62 -8.91
C ARG A 57 7.15 13.61 -8.57
N VAL A 58 6.84 12.31 -8.72
CA VAL A 58 7.79 11.20 -8.64
C VAL A 58 7.42 10.17 -9.70
N LEU A 59 8.39 9.62 -10.43
CA LEU A 59 8.16 8.60 -11.48
C LEU A 59 7.13 9.02 -12.55
N GLY A 60 7.08 10.33 -12.85
CA GLY A 60 6.15 10.89 -13.83
C GLY A 60 4.71 11.03 -13.31
N GLU A 61 4.44 10.69 -12.04
CA GLU A 61 3.12 10.77 -11.39
C GLU A 61 3.06 12.00 -10.48
N GLN A 62 1.87 12.59 -10.32
CA GLN A 62 1.63 13.68 -9.35
C GLN A 62 1.72 13.14 -7.93
N ALA A 63 2.45 13.83 -7.06
CA ALA A 63 2.54 13.51 -5.65
C ALA A 63 1.47 14.26 -4.84
N TYR A 64 0.93 13.58 -3.83
CA TYR A 64 -0.04 14.12 -2.88
C TYR A 64 0.60 14.24 -1.50
N ALA A 65 0.19 15.23 -0.71
CA ALA A 65 0.73 15.44 0.63
C ALA A 65 0.26 14.36 1.61
N SER A 66 -1.00 13.93 1.49
CA SER A 66 -1.60 12.88 2.30
C SER A 66 -2.46 11.93 1.47
N LEU A 67 -2.87 10.82 2.09
CA LEU A 67 -3.82 9.87 1.48
C LEU A 67 -5.20 10.51 1.23
N ALA A 68 -5.59 11.49 2.05
CA ALA A 68 -6.88 12.18 1.94
C ALA A 68 -6.94 13.15 0.76
N ASP A 69 -5.79 13.60 0.26
CA ASP A 69 -5.72 14.54 -0.87
C ASP A 69 -5.89 13.85 -2.23
N ILE A 70 -5.92 12.52 -2.27
CA ILE A 70 -6.05 11.74 -3.51
C ILE A 70 -7.52 11.81 -3.98
N PRO A 71 -7.82 12.40 -5.15
CA PRO A 71 -9.19 12.64 -5.59
C PRO A 71 -9.85 11.42 -6.25
N PHE A 72 -9.26 10.23 -6.12
CA PHE A 72 -9.70 8.98 -6.72
C PHE A 72 -9.37 7.79 -5.80
N ALA A 73 -10.04 6.66 -6.02
CA ALA A 73 -9.82 5.46 -5.21
C ALA A 73 -8.45 4.82 -5.47
N VAL A 74 -7.88 4.21 -4.43
CA VAL A 74 -6.62 3.45 -4.49
C VAL A 74 -6.87 2.07 -3.90
N ASP A 75 -6.33 1.02 -4.52
CA ASP A 75 -6.62 -0.37 -4.11
C ASP A 75 -5.75 -0.79 -2.92
N LEU A 76 -4.49 -0.38 -2.95
CA LEU A 76 -3.44 -0.79 -2.03
C LEU A 76 -2.67 0.43 -1.52
N VAL A 77 -2.51 0.54 -0.20
CA VAL A 77 -1.60 1.51 0.41
C VAL A 77 -0.30 0.83 0.79
N ASN A 78 0.81 1.19 0.14
CA ASN A 78 2.14 0.66 0.35
C ASN A 78 3.01 1.63 1.18
N VAL A 79 3.49 1.17 2.33
CA VAL A 79 4.06 2.04 3.38
C VAL A 79 5.57 1.88 3.49
N PHE A 80 6.28 3.00 3.32
CA PHE A 80 7.74 3.14 3.51
C PHE A 80 8.10 4.16 4.60
N ARG A 81 7.22 4.35 5.59
CA ARG A 81 7.46 5.21 6.76
C ARG A 81 7.83 4.35 7.97
N ALA A 82 8.64 4.91 8.86
CA ALA A 82 9.05 4.24 10.09
C ALA A 82 7.85 3.79 10.95
N ALA A 83 8.07 2.76 11.77
CA ALA A 83 7.02 2.06 12.50
C ALA A 83 6.16 2.99 13.38
N GLU A 84 6.74 4.03 13.95
CA GLU A 84 6.02 5.03 14.77
C GLU A 84 4.92 5.78 13.99
N HIS A 85 4.99 5.82 12.66
CA HIS A 85 3.99 6.46 11.82
C HIS A 85 2.89 5.50 11.34
N VAL A 86 3.07 4.19 11.49
CA VAL A 86 2.12 3.18 11.00
C VAL A 86 0.73 3.35 11.62
N PRO A 87 0.56 3.61 12.94
CA PRO A 87 -0.77 3.81 13.51
C PRO A 87 -1.58 4.91 12.83
N ALA A 88 -0.98 6.09 12.59
CA ALA A 88 -1.66 7.20 11.95
C ALA A 88 -2.03 6.89 10.49
N ILE A 89 -1.17 6.15 9.78
CA ILE A 89 -1.45 5.70 8.41
C ILE A 89 -2.61 4.69 8.38
N VAL A 90 -2.66 3.76 9.35
CA VAL A 90 -3.79 2.83 9.51
C VAL A 90 -5.10 3.57 9.73
N GLU A 91 -5.12 4.60 10.58
CA GLU A 91 -6.34 5.42 10.76
C GLU A 91 -6.79 6.09 9.47
N GLN A 92 -5.86 6.65 8.69
CA GLN A 92 -6.19 7.24 7.39
C GLN A 92 -6.77 6.20 6.42
N CYS A 93 -6.18 5.00 6.38
CA CYS A 93 -6.68 3.89 5.57
C CYS A 93 -8.09 3.46 5.96
N LEU A 94 -8.36 3.31 7.26
CA LEU A 94 -9.68 2.94 7.78
C LEU A 94 -10.73 4.02 7.51
N ALA A 95 -10.36 5.29 7.67
CA ALA A 95 -11.22 6.42 7.32
C ALA A 95 -11.59 6.37 5.82
N LEU A 96 -10.62 6.20 4.93
CA LEU A 96 -10.89 6.05 3.49
C LEU A 96 -11.77 4.83 3.20
N HIS A 97 -11.45 3.68 3.82
CA HIS A 97 -12.19 2.42 3.64
C HIS A 97 -13.67 2.56 4.02
N SER A 98 -13.97 3.26 5.11
CA SER A 98 -15.34 3.47 5.60
C SER A 98 -16.13 4.50 4.78
N LEU A 99 -15.47 5.55 4.28
CA LEU A 99 -16.10 6.62 3.51
C LEU A 99 -16.47 6.20 2.08
N GLN A 100 -15.71 5.27 1.49
CA GLN A 100 -15.95 4.87 0.11
C GLN A 100 -17.14 3.93 0.01
N ARG A 101 -18.10 4.29 -0.85
CA ARG A 101 -19.18 3.37 -1.23
C ARG A 101 -18.56 2.13 -1.88
N PRO A 102 -19.10 0.93 -1.60
CA PRO A 102 -18.68 -0.26 -2.33
C PRO A 102 -18.80 -0.02 -3.83
N ASP A 103 -17.83 -0.50 -4.60
CA ASP A 103 -17.93 -0.50 -6.05
C ASP A 103 -19.06 -1.44 -6.54
N SER A 104 -19.25 -1.55 -7.85
CA SER A 104 -20.25 -2.45 -8.43
C SER A 104 -20.05 -3.94 -8.09
N THR A 105 -18.89 -4.30 -7.53
CA THR A 105 -18.55 -5.65 -7.07
C THR A 105 -18.71 -5.81 -5.55
N GLY A 106 -19.14 -4.75 -4.85
CA GLY A 106 -19.32 -4.73 -3.40
C GLY A 106 -18.02 -4.48 -2.62
N HIS A 107 -16.94 -4.08 -3.28
CA HIS A 107 -15.64 -3.90 -2.62
C HIS A 107 -15.41 -2.45 -2.18
N ARG A 108 -14.91 -2.27 -0.95
CA ARG A 108 -14.51 -0.97 -0.40
C ARG A 108 -13.00 -0.79 -0.53
N LEU A 109 -12.57 0.44 -0.80
CA LEU A 109 -11.18 0.77 -1.05
C LEU A 109 -10.64 1.83 -0.06
N PRO A 110 -9.36 1.80 0.34
CA PRO A 110 -8.40 0.76 -0.01
C PRO A 110 -8.77 -0.59 0.59
N ALA A 111 -8.55 -1.63 -0.21
CA ALA A 111 -8.81 -3.01 0.17
C ALA A 111 -7.72 -3.55 1.10
N ALA A 112 -6.52 -2.96 0.99
CA ALA A 112 -5.34 -3.48 1.63
C ALA A 112 -4.32 -2.41 2.01
N ILE A 113 -3.55 -2.71 3.06
CA ILE A 113 -2.36 -1.97 3.46
C ILE A 113 -1.16 -2.94 3.48
N TRP A 114 -0.07 -2.51 2.85
CA TRP A 114 1.19 -3.23 2.74
C TRP A 114 2.29 -2.46 3.46
N ILE A 115 2.66 -2.94 4.63
CA ILE A 115 3.72 -2.38 5.46
C ILE A 115 5.03 -3.08 5.07
N GLN A 116 5.97 -2.34 4.47
CA GLN A 116 7.16 -2.93 3.83
C GLN A 116 8.08 -3.66 4.80
N GLU A 117 8.94 -4.51 4.23
CA GLU A 117 10.00 -5.25 4.92
C GLU A 117 10.81 -4.34 5.85
N GLY A 118 11.02 -4.79 7.09
CA GLY A 118 11.71 -4.07 8.15
C GLY A 118 10.84 -3.07 8.91
N ILE A 119 9.55 -2.91 8.58
CA ILE A 119 8.61 -2.04 9.30
C ILE A 119 7.56 -2.91 9.98
N VAL A 120 7.56 -2.92 11.32
CA VAL A 120 6.69 -3.78 12.13
C VAL A 120 5.94 -2.96 13.17
N HIS A 121 4.61 -3.10 13.18
CA HIS A 121 3.74 -2.55 14.22
C HIS A 121 2.48 -3.42 14.38
N GLU A 122 2.59 -4.53 15.11
CA GLU A 122 1.54 -5.57 15.22
C GLU A 122 0.16 -5.01 15.61
N THR A 123 0.09 -4.14 16.64
CA THR A 123 -1.18 -3.59 17.13
C THR A 123 -1.92 -2.78 16.05
N ALA A 124 -1.18 -2.06 15.19
CA ALA A 124 -1.77 -1.27 14.12
C ALA A 124 -2.21 -2.18 12.96
N ALA A 125 -1.41 -3.19 12.65
CA ALA A 125 -1.76 -4.21 11.66
C ALA A 125 -3.05 -4.97 12.06
N GLN A 126 -3.16 -5.39 13.32
CA GLN A 126 -4.35 -6.06 13.85
C GLN A 126 -5.58 -5.14 13.84
N ARG A 127 -5.41 -3.85 14.15
CA ARG A 127 -6.49 -2.87 14.05
C ARG A 127 -7.01 -2.73 12.61
N ALA A 128 -6.11 -2.66 11.63
CA ALA A 128 -6.50 -2.63 10.22
C ALA A 128 -7.22 -3.92 9.79
N GLN A 129 -6.77 -5.10 10.25
CA GLN A 129 -7.47 -6.37 10.00
C GLN A 129 -8.87 -6.39 10.62
N ALA A 130 -9.01 -5.95 11.87
CA ALA A 130 -10.30 -5.86 12.56
C ALA A 130 -11.25 -4.88 11.86
N GLY A 131 -10.72 -3.87 11.17
CA GLY A 131 -11.47 -2.95 10.30
C GLY A 131 -11.81 -3.48 8.91
N GLY A 132 -11.54 -4.76 8.63
CA GLY A 132 -11.90 -5.43 7.36
C GLY A 132 -10.87 -5.29 6.24
N MET A 133 -9.70 -4.72 6.49
CA MET A 133 -8.65 -4.60 5.48
C MET A 133 -7.78 -5.86 5.40
N THR A 134 -7.32 -6.18 4.19
CA THR A 134 -6.19 -7.13 4.05
C THR A 134 -4.91 -6.43 4.47
N VAL A 135 -4.14 -7.04 5.38
CA VAL A 135 -2.88 -6.45 5.87
C VAL A 135 -1.73 -7.37 5.53
N VAL A 136 -0.70 -6.81 4.92
CA VAL A 136 0.60 -7.46 4.74
C VAL A 136 1.62 -6.64 5.50
N MET A 137 2.46 -7.27 6.33
CA MET A 137 3.47 -6.59 7.14
C MET A 137 4.78 -7.34 7.09
N ASP A 138 5.87 -6.58 7.12
CA ASP A 138 7.23 -7.09 7.10
C ASP A 138 7.54 -7.94 5.85
N ARG A 139 7.02 -7.50 4.70
CA ARG A 139 7.29 -8.12 3.40
C ARG A 139 7.56 -7.07 2.34
N CYS A 140 8.45 -7.37 1.41
CA CYS A 140 8.67 -6.48 0.28
C CYS A 140 7.68 -6.80 -0.85
N LEU A 141 6.85 -5.82 -1.23
CA LEU A 141 5.87 -5.96 -2.32
C LEU A 141 6.49 -6.47 -3.63
N LEU A 142 7.65 -5.93 -4.02
CA LEU A 142 8.34 -6.37 -5.23
C LEU A 142 8.81 -7.82 -5.14
N LYS A 143 9.41 -8.22 -4.00
CA LYS A 143 9.89 -9.59 -3.82
C LYS A 143 8.73 -10.59 -3.88
N GLU A 144 7.61 -10.27 -3.21
CA GLU A 144 6.42 -11.11 -3.22
C GLU A 144 5.76 -11.15 -4.60
N TYR A 145 5.71 -10.03 -5.32
CA TYR A 145 5.24 -10.02 -6.71
C TYR A 145 6.08 -10.93 -7.59
N VAL A 146 7.41 -10.81 -7.55
CA VAL A 146 8.31 -11.67 -8.34
C VAL A 146 8.10 -13.14 -7.99
N ARG A 147 8.10 -13.48 -6.68
CA ARG A 147 7.91 -14.84 -6.17
C ARG A 147 6.59 -15.46 -6.61
N LEU A 148 5.52 -14.68 -6.67
CA LEU A 148 4.15 -15.18 -6.91
C LEU A 148 3.66 -14.99 -8.34
N LYS A 149 4.17 -14.04 -9.11
CA LYS A 149 3.61 -13.64 -10.42
C LYS A 149 4.55 -13.84 -11.59
N THR A 150 5.84 -14.09 -11.35
CA THR A 150 6.85 -14.25 -12.40
C THR A 150 7.55 -15.61 -12.41
N ALA A 151 7.25 -16.46 -11.43
CA ALA A 151 7.68 -17.85 -11.36
C ALA A 151 6.65 -18.79 -11.98
#